data_AF-A0A354ZZW7-F1
#
_entry.id   AF-A0A354ZZW7-F1
#
_cell.length_a   1.000
_cell.length_b   1.000
_cell.length_c   1.000
_cell.angle_alpha   90.00
_cell.angle_beta   90.00
_cell.angle_gamma   90.00
#
_symmetry.space_group_name_H-M   'P 1'
#
loop_
_entity.id
_entity.type
_entity.pdbx_description
1 polymer ?
#
loop_
_entity_poly.entity_id
_entity_poly.type
_entity_poly.pdbx_seq_one_letter_code
_entity_poly.pdbx_strand_id
1 'polypeptide(L)'
;GGYTLDWQRVNKSWDASSVDWQQDWYQGYLIDPDQALLVLGATKKRVELSVSVDYLYKVASSFVRCLARNPDLEMLREKAEAVLKDEEQQALLEGAPYLNGAEHLNKNWFDSVWN
;
A
#
# COMPACT_ATOMS: atom_id res chain seq x y z
N GLY A 1 33.91 23.85 -16.35
CA GLY A 1 33.57 22.51 -15.83
C GLY A 1 32.42 21.99 -16.66
N GLY A 2 32.63 20.90 -17.40
CA GLY A 2 31.57 20.29 -18.20
C GLY A 2 30.79 19.30 -17.35
N TYR A 3 29.45 19.40 -17.36
CA TYR A 3 28.58 18.39 -16.78
C TYR A 3 28.46 17.24 -17.77
N THR A 4 28.93 16.05 -17.40
CA THR A 4 28.69 14.81 -18.15
C THR A 4 27.36 14.22 -17.69
N LEU A 5 26.47 13.94 -18.64
CA LEU A 5 25.19 13.28 -18.37
C LEU A 5 25.47 11.79 -18.08
N ASP A 6 25.44 11.40 -16.81
CA ASP A 6 25.60 10.00 -16.36
C ASP A 6 24.26 9.23 -16.51
N TRP A 7 23.71 9.24 -17.72
CA TRP A 7 22.49 8.51 -18.01
C TRP A 7 22.79 7.02 -18.17
N GLN A 8 22.39 6.23 -17.18
CA GLN A 8 22.33 4.77 -17.29
C GLN A 8 20.88 4.34 -17.49
N ARG A 9 20.63 3.54 -18.54
CA ARG A 9 19.31 2.90 -18.73
C ARG A 9 19.13 1.87 -17.62
N VAL A 10 18.35 2.22 -16.59
CA VAL A 10 17.95 1.27 -15.54
C VAL A 10 17.04 0.23 -16.18
N ASN A 11 17.63 -0.87 -16.66
CA ASN A 11 16.89 -2.03 -17.12
C ASN A 11 16.62 -2.91 -15.89
N LYS A 12 15.73 -2.46 -14.99
CA LYS A 12 15.30 -3.29 -13.87
C LYS A 12 14.32 -4.33 -14.42
N SER A 13 14.82 -5.48 -14.85
CA SER A 13 13.97 -6.63 -15.17
C SER A 13 13.46 -7.21 -13.86
N TRP A 14 12.13 -7.20 -13.70
CA TRP A 14 11.46 -7.82 -12.57
C TRP A 14 11.65 -9.33 -12.66
N ASP A 15 11.85 -9.99 -11.52
CA ASP A 15 11.81 -11.44 -11.51
C ASP A 15 10.37 -11.92 -11.82
N ALA A 16 10.25 -13.09 -12.44
CA ALA A 16 8.95 -13.62 -12.86
C ALA A 16 7.98 -13.80 -11.67
N SER A 17 8.48 -14.19 -10.50
CA SER A 17 7.63 -14.37 -9.30
C SER A 17 7.05 -13.06 -8.78
N SER A 18 7.79 -11.94 -8.89
CA SER A 18 7.30 -10.60 -8.56
C SER A 18 6.23 -10.13 -9.56
N VAL A 19 6.37 -10.48 -10.83
CA VAL A 19 5.37 -10.15 -11.86
C VAL A 19 4.09 -10.96 -11.63
N ASP A 20 4.21 -12.28 -11.53
CA ASP A 20 3.08 -13.20 -11.35
C ASP A 20 2.31 -12.88 -10.07
N TRP A 21 3.02 -12.67 -8.95
CA TRP A 21 2.38 -12.33 -7.68
C TRP A 21 1.59 -11.02 -7.74
N GLN A 22 2.15 -9.96 -8.37
CA GLN A 22 1.45 -8.69 -8.49
C GLN A 22 0.25 -8.79 -9.44
N GLN A 23 0.36 -9.60 -10.49
CA GLN A 23 -0.74 -9.87 -11.42
C GLN A 23 -1.88 -10.61 -10.70
N ASP A 24 -1.58 -11.66 -9.96
CA ASP A 24 -2.56 -12.42 -9.18
C ASP A 24 -3.24 -11.54 -8.14
N TRP A 25 -2.47 -10.74 -7.41
CA TRP A 25 -3.01 -9.78 -6.45
C TRP A 25 -3.92 -8.75 -7.13
N TYR A 26 -3.52 -8.22 -8.29
CA TYR A 26 -4.33 -7.25 -9.02
C TYR A 26 -5.64 -7.87 -9.54
N GLN A 27 -5.62 -9.13 -10.00
CA GLN A 27 -6.86 -9.84 -10.34
C GLN A 27 -7.77 -10.01 -9.12
N GLY A 28 -7.20 -10.33 -7.95
CA GLY A 28 -7.95 -10.36 -6.69
C GLY A 28 -8.57 -9.00 -6.35
N TYR A 29 -7.81 -7.92 -6.52
CA TYR A 29 -8.29 -6.55 -6.31
C TYR A 29 -9.45 -6.17 -7.23
N LEU A 30 -9.45 -6.62 -8.49
CA LEU A 30 -10.57 -6.38 -9.41
C LEU A 30 -11.86 -7.12 -9.01
N ILE A 31 -11.76 -8.21 -8.24
CA ILE A 31 -12.90 -8.99 -7.77
C ILE A 31 -13.44 -8.42 -6.45
N ASP A 32 -12.54 -8.18 -5.50
CA ASP A 32 -12.86 -7.70 -4.16
C ASP A 32 -11.72 -6.79 -3.66
N PRO A 33 -11.83 -5.46 -3.85
CA PRO A 33 -10.80 -4.52 -3.45
C PRO A 33 -10.49 -4.57 -1.96
N ASP A 34 -11.51 -4.69 -1.12
CA ASP A 34 -11.37 -4.63 0.35
C ASP A 34 -10.63 -5.86 0.86
N GLN A 35 -11.02 -7.05 0.40
CA GLN A 35 -10.34 -8.29 0.74
C GLN A 35 -8.90 -8.31 0.19
N ALA A 36 -8.68 -7.83 -1.03
CA ALA A 36 -7.35 -7.78 -1.63
C ALA A 36 -6.39 -6.86 -0.86
N LEU A 37 -6.90 -5.73 -0.38
CA LEU A 37 -6.14 -4.79 0.43
C LEU A 37 -5.87 -5.33 1.84
N LEU A 38 -6.84 -5.97 2.47
CA LEU A 38 -6.65 -6.64 3.76
C LEU A 38 -5.54 -7.70 3.67
N VAL A 39 -5.59 -8.54 2.64
CA VAL A 39 -4.57 -9.57 2.39
C VAL A 39 -3.21 -8.94 2.08
N LEU A 40 -3.18 -7.86 1.29
CA LEU A 40 -1.94 -7.13 1.00
C LEU A 40 -1.24 -6.68 2.28
N GLY A 41 -1.98 -6.05 3.20
CA GLY A 41 -1.45 -5.55 4.47
C GLY A 41 -1.09 -6.63 5.48
N ALA A 42 -1.73 -7.79 5.42
CA ALA A 42 -1.45 -8.93 6.30
C ALA A 42 -0.32 -9.83 5.80
N THR A 43 0.03 -9.73 4.51
CA THR A 43 1.04 -10.59 3.88
C THR A 43 2.45 -10.09 4.23
N LYS A 44 3.37 -11.02 4.53
CA LYS A 44 4.80 -10.68 4.59
C LYS A 44 5.30 -10.44 3.17
N LYS A 45 5.86 -9.26 2.89
CA LYS A 45 6.53 -8.96 1.62
C LYS A 45 7.65 -9.96 1.32
N ARG A 46 7.51 -10.71 0.22
CA ARG A 46 8.47 -11.75 -0.24
C ARG A 46 9.02 -11.50 -1.64
N VAL A 47 8.43 -10.55 -2.35
CA VAL A 47 8.74 -10.19 -3.73
C VAL A 47 9.03 -8.69 -3.81
N GLU A 48 9.71 -8.26 -4.86
CA GLU A 48 9.77 -6.84 -5.17
C GLU A 48 8.38 -6.37 -5.62
N LEU A 49 8.01 -5.14 -5.26
CA LEU A 49 6.71 -4.55 -5.60
C LEU A 49 6.93 -3.24 -6.33
N SER A 50 6.11 -2.98 -7.34
CA SER A 50 6.15 -1.72 -8.10
C SER A 50 5.98 -0.55 -7.15
N VAL A 51 6.47 0.63 -7.52
CA VAL A 51 6.46 1.79 -6.61
C VAL A 51 5.06 2.10 -6.08
N SER A 52 4.03 1.96 -6.91
CA SER A 52 2.62 2.11 -6.51
C SER A 52 2.14 0.99 -5.60
N VAL A 53 2.41 -0.27 -5.92
CA VAL A 53 1.99 -1.42 -5.10
C VAL A 53 2.75 -1.47 -3.77
N ASP A 54 4.01 -1.06 -3.73
CA ASP A 54 4.80 -0.92 -2.51
C ASP A 54 4.24 0.18 -1.59
N TYR A 55 3.84 1.31 -2.16
CA TYR A 55 3.18 2.36 -1.40
C TYR A 55 1.84 1.88 -0.84
N LEU A 56 1.01 1.24 -1.67
CA LEU A 56 -0.26 0.67 -1.25
C LEU A 56 -0.09 -0.41 -0.19
N TYR A 57 0.96 -1.24 -0.29
CA TYR A 57 1.33 -2.21 0.73
C TYR A 57 1.62 -1.55 2.08
N LYS A 58 2.32 -0.40 2.11
CA LYS A 58 2.58 0.35 3.35
C LYS A 58 1.30 0.89 3.97
N VAL A 59 0.40 1.43 3.15
CA VAL A 59 -0.92 1.90 3.60
C VAL A 59 -1.72 0.74 4.20
N ALA A 60 -1.89 -0.35 3.44
CA ALA A 60 -2.63 -1.53 3.88
C ALA A 60 -2.02 -2.18 5.14
N SER A 61 -0.69 -2.29 5.21
CA SER A 61 0.02 -2.82 6.38
C SER A 61 -0.20 -1.96 7.63
N SER A 62 -0.29 -0.64 7.47
CA SER A 62 -0.54 0.27 8.59
C SER A 62 -1.94 0.09 9.14
N PHE A 63 -2.92 -0.10 8.26
CA PHE A 63 -4.30 -0.41 8.64
C PHE A 63 -4.41 -1.76 9.39
N VAL A 64 -3.85 -2.84 8.82
CA VAL A 64 -3.85 -4.16 9.46
C VAL A 64 -3.16 -4.11 10.83
N ARG A 65 -2.08 -3.32 10.95
CA ARG A 65 -1.41 -3.08 12.24
C ARG A 65 -2.33 -2.39 13.24
N CYS A 66 -3.14 -1.41 12.83
CA CYS A 66 -4.11 -0.75 13.71
C CYS A 66 -5.18 -1.74 14.18
N LEU A 67 -5.76 -2.54 13.28
CA LEU A 67 -6.71 -3.58 13.64
C LEU A 67 -6.12 -4.58 14.62
N ALA A 68 -4.93 -5.12 14.32
CA ALA A 68 -4.27 -6.13 15.15
C ALA A 68 -3.84 -5.62 16.54
N ARG A 69 -3.74 -4.29 16.71
CA ARG A 69 -3.43 -3.66 18.01
C ARG A 69 -4.68 -3.33 18.82
N ASN A 70 -5.87 -3.47 18.25
CA ASN A 70 -7.12 -3.26 18.97
C ASN A 70 -7.37 -4.46 19.90
N PRO A 71 -7.31 -4.30 21.23
CA PRO A 71 -7.52 -5.41 22.17
C PRO A 71 -8.94 -5.97 22.10
N ASP A 72 -9.90 -5.17 21.62
CA ASP A 72 -11.31 -5.54 21.52
C ASP A 72 -11.67 -6.12 20.13
N LEU A 73 -10.68 -6.39 19.27
CA LEU A 73 -10.90 -6.84 17.89
C LEU A 73 -11.84 -8.06 17.82
N GLU A 74 -11.60 -9.08 18.65
CA GLU A 74 -12.44 -10.29 18.69
C GLU A 74 -13.87 -10.01 19.15
N MET A 75 -14.07 -9.04 20.03
CA MET A 75 -15.39 -8.65 20.54
C MET A 75 -16.14 -7.81 19.51
N LEU A 76 -15.47 -6.85 18.88
CA LEU A 76 -16.04 -5.92 17.92
C LEU A 76 -16.35 -6.60 16.57
N ARG A 77 -15.53 -7.57 16.16
CA ARG A 77 -15.64 -8.30 14.88
C ARG A 77 -15.80 -7.31 13.71
N GLU A 78 -16.95 -7.32 13.07
CA GLU A 78 -17.31 -6.49 11.91
C GLU A 78 -17.50 -5.01 12.26
N LYS A 79 -17.56 -4.67 13.56
CA LYS A 79 -17.64 -3.29 14.06
C LYS A 79 -16.26 -2.71 14.42
N ALA A 80 -15.18 -3.46 14.19
CA ALA A 80 -13.84 -2.98 14.49
C ALA A 80 -13.43 -1.95 13.44
N GLU A 81 -13.20 -0.72 13.88
CA GLU A 81 -12.66 0.34 13.05
C GLU A 81 -11.15 0.44 13.25
N ALA A 82 -10.38 0.52 12.17
CA ALA A 82 -8.97 0.86 12.25
C ALA A 82 -8.79 2.35 12.01
N VAL A 83 -8.54 3.07 13.11
CA VAL A 83 -8.29 4.50 13.08
C VAL A 83 -6.78 4.71 12.99
N LEU A 84 -6.30 5.18 11.84
CA LEU A 84 -4.94 5.71 11.71
C LEU A 84 -4.87 7.06 12.42
N LYS A 85 -3.85 7.26 13.25
CA LYS A 85 -3.65 8.58 13.88
C LYS A 85 -3.29 9.62 12.84
N ASP A 86 -3.64 10.88 13.09
CA ASP A 86 -3.29 12.01 12.23
C ASP A 86 -1.80 12.05 11.84
N GLU A 87 -0.91 11.74 12.79
CA GLU A 87 0.53 11.68 12.58
C GLU A 87 0.93 10.55 11.62
N GLU A 88 0.28 9.39 11.72
CA GLU A 88 0.52 8.24 10.83
C GLU A 88 -0.01 8.52 9.42
N GLN A 89 -1.19 9.13 9.31
CA GLN A 89 -1.74 9.58 8.03
C GLN A 89 -0.80 10.60 7.37
N GLN A 90 -0.31 11.59 8.13
CA GLN A 90 0.62 12.60 7.63
C GLN A 90 1.92 11.97 7.13
N ALA A 91 2.49 11.02 7.88
CA ALA A 91 3.70 10.32 7.47
C ALA A 91 3.49 9.50 6.18
N LEU A 92 2.31 8.91 5.98
CA LEU A 92 1.96 8.23 4.74
C LEU A 92 1.80 9.20 3.56
N LEU A 93 1.23 10.39 3.78
CA LEU A 93 1.14 11.43 2.73
C LEU A 93 2.52 11.94 2.31
N GLU A 94 3.37 12.29 3.27
CA GLU A 94 4.72 12.80 3.02
C GLU A 94 5.62 11.73 2.37
N GLY A 95 5.37 10.46 2.66
CA GLY A 95 6.08 9.32 2.09
C GLY A 95 5.54 8.84 0.73
N ALA A 96 4.54 9.51 0.15
CA ALA A 96 3.96 9.12 -1.12
C ALA A 96 4.98 9.30 -2.27
N PRO A 97 5.22 8.26 -3.09
CA PRO A 97 6.05 8.42 -4.28
C PRO A 97 5.29 9.21 -5.36
N TYR A 98 5.98 9.49 -6.47
CA TYR A 98 5.29 10.02 -7.65
C TYR A 98 4.35 8.95 -8.23
N LEU A 99 3.05 9.23 -8.15
CA LEU A 99 1.98 8.34 -8.58
C LEU A 99 1.03 9.10 -9.52
N ASN A 100 0.46 8.39 -10.48
CA ASN A 100 -0.66 8.93 -11.26
C ASN A 100 -1.86 9.09 -10.33
N GLY A 101 -2.52 10.26 -10.34
CA GLY A 101 -3.64 10.53 -9.44
C GLY A 101 -3.24 10.89 -8.01
N ALA A 102 -1.96 11.20 -7.74
CA ALA A 102 -1.49 11.62 -6.42
C ALA A 102 -2.21 12.88 -5.89
N GLU A 103 -2.78 13.71 -6.76
CA GLU A 103 -3.63 14.83 -6.41
C GLU A 103 -4.90 14.43 -5.63
N HIS A 104 -5.32 13.17 -5.76
CA HIS A 104 -6.45 12.62 -5.02
C HIS A 104 -6.05 11.98 -3.67
N LEU A 105 -4.74 11.80 -3.44
CA LEU A 105 -4.21 11.23 -2.20
C LEU A 105 -4.16 12.30 -1.11
N ASN A 106 -5.06 12.20 -0.15
CA ASN A 106 -5.17 13.10 1.00
C ASN A 106 -5.77 12.35 2.20
N LYS A 107 -5.97 13.04 3.33
CA LYS A 107 -6.56 12.42 4.54
C LYS A 107 -7.92 11.77 4.27
N ASN A 108 -8.80 12.45 3.52
CA ASN A 108 -10.13 11.92 3.18
C ASN A 108 -10.03 10.63 2.34
N TRP A 109 -8.98 10.46 1.55
CA TRP A 109 -8.74 9.21 0.83
C TRP A 109 -8.44 8.06 1.78
N PHE A 110 -7.64 8.28 2.84
CA PHE A 110 -7.42 7.22 3.83
C PHE A 110 -8.70 6.85 4.57
N ASP A 111 -9.57 7.83 4.84
CA ASP A 111 -10.85 7.59 5.51
C ASP A 111 -11.86 6.89 4.58
N SER A 112 -11.77 7.08 3.25
CA SER A 112 -12.71 6.49 2.29
C SER A 112 -12.35 5.09 1.85
N VAL A 113 -11.07 4.73 1.86
CA VAL A 113 -10.63 3.39 1.44
C VAL A 113 -11.09 2.32 2.45
N TRP A 114 -11.42 2.70 3.69
CA TRP A 114 -11.71 1.75 4.78
C TRP A 114 -13.06 1.97 5.49
N ASN A 115 -13.98 2.74 4.90
CA ASN A 115 -15.35 2.95 5.40
C ASN A 115 -16.36 2.14 4.59
#